data_AF-A0A524E126-F1
#
_entry.id   AF-A0A524E126-F1
#
_cell.length_a   1.000
_cell.length_b   1.000
_cell.length_c   1.000
_cell.angle_alpha   90.00
_cell.angle_beta   90.00
_cell.angle_gamma   90.00
#
_symmetry.space_group_name_H-M   'P 1'
#
loop_
_entity.id
_entity.type
_entity.pdbx_description
1 polymer ?
#
loop_
_entity_poly.entity_id
_entity_poly.type
_entity_poly.pdbx_seq_one_letter_code
_entity_poly.pdbx_strand_id
1 'polypeptide(L)'
;MMPTFGHVFYGLCLLIPIFYYTKNKFSYKVAFIFLANNIFGPDILHLLFIPYFHNILGYAILAIPLSLVYSYSSRFTLIKSDGLFPLKFADEEIREVNWKNAYMVSVAGGISHFFIDQFYHFEKEMHLWYGIDITHDQMLAWGGYAYHVIDPLMIIGSMIVVIIILLSLYYFQKGYKETFKWLLIFTILSIVLMLGLSTAVYGGEREFGVIVHSIIYVLIPLFLLMYAARDVQDNPITTPDAPKIERQTLLYIVAIISIFLASFFLYYAYYALTNVDSLSKSIAEGAQQNAAELAFSIRIIAYILGFTTLIFLIGSIGLLFKINFCRYLVIATTLAFFIFGFPLAIALFLCEKDIKALFRNGTNSKNNRY
;
A
#
# COMPACT_ATOMS: atom_id res chain seq x y z
N MET A 1 9.96 -12.85 -8.43
CA MET A 1 10.29 -11.41 -8.33
C MET A 1 8.98 -10.65 -8.28
N MET A 2 8.79 -9.78 -7.28
CA MET A 2 7.61 -8.91 -7.22
C MET A 2 7.60 -7.96 -8.43
N PRO A 3 6.48 -7.79 -9.16
CA PRO A 3 6.40 -6.84 -10.27
C PRO A 3 6.32 -5.39 -9.76
N THR A 4 7.40 -4.86 -9.18
CA THR A 4 7.42 -3.55 -8.49
C THR A 4 6.98 -2.40 -9.40
N PHE A 5 7.45 -2.37 -10.65
CA PHE A 5 7.00 -1.37 -11.63
C PHE A 5 5.55 -1.60 -12.11
N GLY A 6 5.11 -2.87 -12.15
CA GLY A 6 3.72 -3.21 -12.47
C GLY A 6 2.75 -2.63 -11.44
N HIS A 7 3.11 -2.69 -10.16
CA HIS A 7 2.35 -2.05 -9.08
C HIS A 7 2.24 -0.55 -9.26
N VAL A 8 3.36 0.14 -9.52
CA VAL A 8 3.34 1.59 -9.76
C VAL A 8 2.43 1.92 -10.95
N PHE A 9 2.56 1.19 -12.07
CA PHE A 9 1.80 1.46 -13.29
C PHE A 9 0.30 1.23 -13.09
N TYR A 10 -0.10 0.08 -12.54
CA TYR A 10 -1.52 -0.22 -12.25
C TYR A 10 -2.12 0.81 -11.29
N GLY A 11 -1.40 1.15 -10.21
CA GLY A 11 -1.87 2.14 -9.25
C GLY A 11 -2.11 3.51 -9.91
N LEU A 12 -1.22 3.92 -10.82
CA LEU A 12 -1.41 5.15 -11.61
C LEU A 12 -2.59 5.03 -12.58
N CYS A 13 -2.83 3.88 -13.20
CA CYS A 13 -4.00 3.64 -14.06
C CYS A 13 -5.33 3.79 -13.31
N LEU A 14 -5.39 3.48 -12.01
CA LEU A 14 -6.57 3.73 -11.18
C LEU A 14 -6.67 5.19 -10.72
N LEU A 15 -5.54 5.83 -10.41
CA LEU A 15 -5.51 7.21 -9.91
C LEU A 15 -5.78 8.26 -11.00
N ILE A 16 -5.25 8.10 -12.21
CA ILE A 16 -5.36 9.09 -13.29
C ILE A 16 -6.83 9.41 -13.64
N PRO A 17 -7.72 8.42 -13.85
CA PRO A 17 -9.13 8.69 -14.08
C PRO A 17 -9.78 9.47 -12.93
N ILE A 18 -9.46 9.12 -11.68
CA ILE A 18 -9.99 9.81 -10.50
C ILE A 18 -9.50 11.26 -10.45
N PHE A 19 -8.21 11.48 -10.71
CA PHE A 19 -7.64 12.82 -10.79
C PHE A 19 -8.33 13.68 -11.86
N TYR A 20 -8.60 13.08 -13.03
CA TYR A 20 -9.34 13.72 -14.11
C TYR A 20 -10.78 14.09 -13.69
N TYR A 21 -11.53 13.15 -13.12
CA TYR A 21 -12.93 13.37 -12.72
C TYR A 21 -13.09 14.32 -11.53
N THR A 22 -12.09 14.41 -10.66
CA THR A 22 -12.08 15.33 -9.52
C THR A 22 -11.60 16.75 -9.89
N LYS A 23 -11.22 17.01 -11.16
CA LYS A 23 -10.80 18.32 -11.65
C LYS A 23 -9.72 18.98 -10.76
N ASN A 24 -8.64 18.24 -10.47
CA ASN A 24 -7.53 18.67 -9.60
C ASN A 24 -7.88 18.89 -8.12
N LYS A 25 -9.05 18.44 -7.65
CA LYS A 25 -9.42 18.49 -6.22
C LYS A 25 -9.02 17.24 -5.44
N PHE A 26 -8.35 16.29 -6.08
CA PHE A 26 -7.86 15.07 -5.44
C PHE A 26 -6.62 15.36 -4.59
N SER A 27 -6.67 15.02 -3.30
CA SER A 27 -5.52 15.16 -2.41
C SER A 27 -4.41 14.19 -2.83
N TYR A 28 -3.22 14.72 -3.15
CA TYR A 28 -2.06 13.90 -3.47
C TYR A 28 -1.63 13.03 -2.27
N LYS A 29 -2.01 13.41 -1.04
CA LYS A 29 -1.77 12.62 0.18
C LYS A 29 -2.59 11.33 0.16
N VAL A 30 -3.84 11.39 -0.33
CA VAL A 30 -4.66 10.20 -0.61
C VAL A 30 -4.01 9.33 -1.69
N ALA A 31 -3.49 9.94 -2.77
CA ALA A 31 -2.75 9.25 -3.82
C ALA A 31 -1.53 8.48 -3.26
N PHE A 32 -0.75 9.15 -2.41
CA PHE A 32 0.44 8.59 -1.79
C PHE A 32 0.11 7.37 -0.91
N ILE A 33 -0.91 7.48 -0.05
CA ILE A 33 -1.34 6.37 0.82
C ILE A 33 -1.76 5.18 -0.04
N PHE A 34 -2.55 5.41 -1.09
CA PHE A 34 -2.97 4.36 -2.01
C PHE A 34 -1.77 3.68 -2.68
N LEU A 35 -0.87 4.46 -3.28
CA LEU A 35 0.31 3.93 -3.97
C LEU A 35 1.25 3.19 -3.03
N ALA A 36 1.48 3.70 -1.82
CA ALA A 36 2.34 3.04 -0.84
C ALA A 36 1.79 1.65 -0.47
N ASN A 37 0.49 1.55 -0.18
CA ASN A 37 -0.13 0.27 0.14
C ASN A 37 -0.26 -0.64 -1.09
N ASN A 38 -0.46 -0.07 -2.28
CA ASN A 38 -0.47 -0.83 -3.52
C ASN A 38 0.93 -1.39 -3.87
N ILE A 39 2.01 -0.64 -3.63
CA ILE A 39 3.36 -1.10 -3.94
C ILE A 39 3.86 -2.10 -2.89
N PHE A 40 3.58 -1.88 -1.61
CA PHE A 40 4.21 -2.67 -0.55
C PHE A 40 3.29 -3.67 0.13
N GLY A 41 1.99 -3.41 0.16
CA GLY A 41 1.01 -4.34 0.70
C GLY A 41 1.37 -4.89 2.09
N PRO A 42 1.05 -6.16 2.38
CA PRO A 42 1.34 -6.84 3.61
C PRO A 42 2.55 -7.76 3.42
N ASP A 43 3.24 -7.69 2.28
CA ASP A 43 4.47 -8.43 1.97
C ASP A 43 5.55 -8.09 2.96
N ILE A 44 5.37 -6.94 3.58
CA ILE A 44 6.11 -6.57 4.74
C ILE A 44 6.02 -7.51 5.93
N LEU A 45 4.87 -8.18 6.12
CA LEU A 45 4.74 -9.24 7.11
C LEU A 45 5.41 -10.54 6.66
N HIS A 46 5.59 -10.76 5.35
CA HIS A 46 6.48 -11.83 4.90
C HIS A 46 7.94 -11.57 5.31
N LEU A 47 8.37 -10.31 5.37
CA LEU A 47 9.68 -9.96 5.96
C LEU A 47 9.76 -10.28 7.46
N LEU A 48 8.62 -10.54 8.11
CA LEU A 48 8.50 -11.00 9.51
C LEU A 48 8.05 -12.46 9.62
N PHE A 49 8.02 -13.22 8.51
CA PHE A 49 7.59 -14.63 8.43
C PHE A 49 6.15 -14.90 8.90
N ILE A 50 5.22 -13.97 8.66
CA ILE A 50 3.80 -14.16 8.98
C ILE A 50 2.96 -14.27 7.69
N PRO A 51 2.89 -15.46 7.06
CA PRO A 51 2.28 -15.65 5.74
C PRO A 51 0.75 -15.50 5.72
N TYR A 52 0.09 -15.60 6.88
CA TYR A 52 -1.38 -15.66 6.98
C TYR A 52 -2.11 -14.38 6.57
N PHE A 53 -1.38 -13.28 6.32
CA PHE A 53 -1.97 -11.98 5.99
C PHE A 53 -1.94 -11.62 4.51
N HIS A 54 -1.43 -12.50 3.63
CA HIS A 54 -1.42 -12.29 2.17
C HIS A 54 -2.74 -12.69 1.52
N ASN A 55 -3.84 -12.07 1.97
CA ASN A 55 -5.18 -12.24 1.42
C ASN A 55 -6.02 -11.03 1.80
N ILE A 56 -7.11 -10.78 1.06
CA ILE A 56 -7.97 -9.57 1.21
C ILE A 56 -8.34 -9.27 2.68
N LEU A 57 -8.69 -10.29 3.47
CA LEU A 57 -9.02 -10.10 4.88
C LEU A 57 -7.80 -9.72 5.71
N GLY A 58 -6.67 -10.38 5.48
CA GLY A 58 -5.38 -10.05 6.08
C GLY A 58 -4.97 -8.59 5.83
N TYR A 59 -5.13 -8.11 4.59
CA TYR A 59 -4.94 -6.69 4.26
C TYR A 59 -5.86 -5.77 5.07
N ALA A 60 -7.14 -6.11 5.16
CA ALA A 60 -8.12 -5.30 5.88
C ALA A 60 -7.78 -5.18 7.38
N ILE A 61 -7.20 -6.23 7.97
CA ILE A 61 -6.72 -6.21 9.35
C ILE A 61 -5.44 -5.37 9.48
N LEU A 62 -4.48 -5.54 8.58
CA LEU A 62 -3.21 -4.79 8.61
C LEU A 62 -3.36 -3.31 8.31
N ALA A 63 -4.38 -2.94 7.55
CA ALA A 63 -4.73 -1.55 7.31
C ALA A 63 -5.08 -0.81 8.62
N ILE A 64 -5.49 -1.49 9.70
CA ILE A 64 -5.82 -0.86 10.99
C ILE A 64 -4.62 -0.11 11.59
N PRO A 65 -3.48 -0.75 11.88
CA PRO A 65 -2.31 -0.03 12.39
C PRO A 65 -1.68 0.90 11.33
N LEU A 66 -1.66 0.50 10.06
CA LEU A 66 -1.08 1.33 8.99
C LEU A 66 -1.85 2.63 8.77
N SER A 67 -3.18 2.61 8.87
CA SER A 67 -3.99 3.81 8.70
C SER A 67 -3.78 4.85 9.80
N LEU A 68 -3.35 4.45 11.00
CA LEU A 68 -2.91 5.41 12.02
C LEU A 68 -1.65 6.14 11.59
N VAL A 69 -0.67 5.41 11.09
CA VAL A 69 0.58 5.96 10.53
C VAL A 69 0.27 6.89 9.36
N TYR A 70 -0.56 6.44 8.41
CA TYR A 70 -0.88 7.22 7.21
C TYR A 70 -1.73 8.44 7.52
N SER A 71 -2.69 8.33 8.44
CA SER A 71 -3.45 9.50 8.91
C SER A 71 -2.52 10.51 9.56
N TYR A 72 -1.59 10.09 10.42
CA TYR A 72 -0.57 10.98 10.96
C TYR A 72 0.34 11.57 9.87
N SER A 73 0.77 10.75 8.91
CA SER A 73 1.66 11.17 7.82
C SER A 73 1.03 12.22 6.91
N SER A 74 -0.31 12.25 6.82
CA SER A 74 -1.04 13.27 6.06
C SER A 74 -0.89 14.70 6.61
N ARG A 75 -0.26 14.85 7.77
CA ARG A 75 0.18 16.15 8.32
C ARG A 75 1.36 16.77 7.57
N PHE A 76 2.07 15.97 6.78
CA PHE A 76 3.32 16.37 6.15
C PHE A 76 3.17 16.56 4.64
N THR A 77 3.84 17.60 4.14
CA THR A 77 3.90 17.93 2.71
C THR A 77 5.35 17.93 2.25
N LEU A 78 5.58 17.44 1.04
CA LEU A 78 6.89 17.49 0.41
C LEU A 78 7.01 18.80 -0.35
N ILE A 79 7.90 19.68 0.11
CA ILE A 79 8.14 20.99 -0.51
C ILE A 79 9.55 21.08 -1.06
N LYS A 80 9.76 22.01 -2.00
CA LYS A 80 11.10 22.35 -2.49
C LYS A 80 11.98 22.84 -1.32
N SER A 81 13.23 22.42 -1.35
CA SER A 81 14.26 22.81 -0.39
C SER A 81 15.33 23.63 -1.08
N ASP A 82 15.81 24.68 -0.41
CA ASP A 82 16.91 25.53 -0.88
C ASP A 82 18.30 24.94 -0.53
N GLY A 83 18.34 23.78 0.14
CA GLY A 83 19.56 23.07 0.50
C GLY A 83 20.07 22.11 -0.58
N LEU A 84 21.10 21.34 -0.24
CA LEU A 84 21.71 20.33 -1.13
C LEU A 84 20.70 19.30 -1.66
N PHE A 85 19.71 18.93 -0.84
CA PHE A 85 18.61 18.07 -1.24
C PHE A 85 17.45 18.93 -1.75
N PRO A 86 16.87 18.60 -2.93
CA PRO A 86 15.87 19.44 -3.59
C PRO A 86 14.49 19.42 -2.90
N LEU A 87 14.25 18.46 -1.99
CA LEU A 87 12.97 18.24 -1.35
C LEU A 87 13.14 18.10 0.18
N LYS A 88 12.16 18.61 0.94
CA LYS A 88 12.08 18.47 2.39
C LYS A 88 10.64 18.27 2.86
N PHE A 89 10.46 17.56 3.97
CA PHE A 89 9.17 17.46 4.65
C PHE A 89 8.87 18.75 5.44
N ALA A 90 7.76 19.38 5.11
CA ALA A 90 7.13 20.44 5.88
C ALA A 90 6.00 19.86 6.72
N ASP A 91 5.96 20.29 7.98
CA ASP A 91 4.92 19.93 8.93
C ASP A 91 3.83 21.04 8.89
N GLU A 92 2.63 20.66 8.46
CA GLU A 92 1.47 21.56 8.35
C GLU A 92 0.57 21.53 9.59
N GLU A 93 0.88 20.70 10.59
CA GLU A 93 0.12 20.56 11.85
C GLU A 93 -1.32 20.02 11.71
N ILE A 94 -1.82 19.91 10.47
CA ILE A 94 -3.18 19.48 10.14
C ILE A 94 -3.13 18.10 9.48
N ARG A 95 -3.75 17.10 10.11
CA ARG A 95 -4.02 15.80 9.48
C ARG A 95 -5.15 15.93 8.47
N GLU A 96 -4.83 16.14 7.19
CA GLU A 96 -5.82 16.24 6.12
C GLU A 96 -6.64 14.96 5.93
N VAL A 97 -6.02 13.79 6.13
CA VAL A 97 -6.66 12.49 5.95
C VAL A 97 -6.95 11.89 7.32
N ASN A 98 -8.22 11.87 7.70
CA ASN A 98 -8.66 11.23 8.94
C ASN A 98 -8.39 9.71 8.92
N TRP A 99 -8.41 9.08 10.10
CA TRP A 99 -8.11 7.66 10.24
C TRP A 99 -9.04 6.76 9.41
N LYS A 100 -10.33 7.06 9.36
CA LYS A 100 -11.32 6.32 8.57
C LYS A 100 -10.96 6.33 7.08
N ASN A 101 -10.63 7.49 6.53
CA ASN A 101 -10.23 7.67 5.14
C ASN A 101 -8.89 6.99 4.86
N ALA A 102 -7.91 7.16 5.75
CA ALA A 102 -6.63 6.46 5.63
C ALA A 102 -6.82 4.93 5.64
N TYR A 103 -7.75 4.41 6.44
CA TYR A 103 -8.11 2.98 6.46
C TYR A 103 -8.68 2.53 5.12
N MET A 104 -9.72 3.19 4.61
CA MET A 104 -10.33 2.82 3.33
C MET A 104 -9.32 2.86 2.18
N VAL A 105 -8.46 3.88 2.14
CA VAL A 105 -7.43 4.02 1.10
C VAL A 105 -6.35 2.95 1.24
N SER A 106 -5.97 2.58 2.47
CA SER A 106 -5.00 1.51 2.71
C SER A 106 -5.56 0.15 2.28
N VAL A 107 -6.84 -0.12 2.58
CA VAL A 107 -7.53 -1.33 2.10
C VAL A 107 -7.62 -1.36 0.58
N ALA A 108 -7.96 -0.24 -0.06
CA ALA A 108 -8.00 -0.13 -1.52
C ALA A 108 -6.63 -0.46 -2.15
N GLY A 109 -5.55 0.10 -1.61
CA GLY A 109 -4.19 -0.20 -2.03
C GLY A 109 -3.82 -1.67 -1.81
N GLY A 110 -4.19 -2.24 -0.66
CA GLY A 110 -3.95 -3.65 -0.35
C GLY A 110 -4.66 -4.63 -1.29
N ILE A 111 -5.94 -4.40 -1.59
CA ILE A 111 -6.68 -5.22 -2.56
C ILE A 111 -6.06 -5.10 -3.97
N SER A 112 -5.63 -3.89 -4.34
CA SER A 112 -4.98 -3.62 -5.63
C SER A 112 -3.63 -4.32 -5.74
N HIS A 113 -2.85 -4.35 -4.66
CA HIS A 113 -1.61 -5.11 -4.58
C HIS A 113 -1.86 -6.60 -4.74
N PHE A 114 -2.78 -7.16 -3.94
CA PHE A 114 -3.12 -8.58 -4.00
C PHE A 114 -3.56 -9.02 -5.40
N PHE A 115 -4.32 -8.17 -6.08
CA PHE A 115 -4.68 -8.38 -7.48
C PHE A 115 -3.46 -8.55 -8.38
N ILE A 116 -2.51 -7.61 -8.32
CA ILE A 116 -1.34 -7.65 -9.19
C ILE A 116 -0.51 -8.89 -8.89
N ASP A 117 -0.30 -9.20 -7.62
CA ASP A 117 0.47 -10.36 -7.24
C ASP A 117 -0.16 -11.65 -7.73
N GLN A 118 -1.48 -11.83 -7.52
CA GLN A 118 -2.19 -13.04 -7.90
C GLN A 118 -2.21 -13.27 -9.42
N PHE A 119 -2.21 -12.20 -10.24
CA PHE A 119 -2.31 -12.32 -11.70
C PHE A 119 -0.97 -12.28 -12.43
N TYR A 120 0.04 -11.65 -11.83
CA TYR A 120 1.33 -11.39 -12.51
C TYR A 120 2.52 -12.02 -11.80
N HIS A 121 2.35 -12.69 -10.65
CA HIS A 121 3.28 -13.75 -10.30
C HIS A 121 3.08 -14.90 -11.29
N PHE A 122 4.13 -15.18 -12.06
CA PHE A 122 4.22 -16.35 -12.95
C PHE A 122 4.28 -17.63 -12.11
N GLU A 123 3.22 -17.93 -11.39
CA GLU A 123 2.96 -19.26 -10.85
C GLU A 123 2.21 -20.06 -11.93
N LYS A 124 2.45 -21.37 -11.97
CA LYS A 124 1.79 -22.25 -12.96
C LYS A 124 0.27 -22.28 -12.78
N GLU A 125 -0.21 -21.84 -11.60
CA GLU A 125 -1.59 -21.92 -11.15
C GLU A 125 -1.98 -20.62 -10.41
N MET A 126 -3.12 -20.03 -10.76
CA MET A 126 -3.73 -18.92 -10.05
C MET A 126 -4.66 -19.49 -8.97
N HIS A 127 -4.25 -19.35 -7.71
CA HIS A 127 -5.04 -19.74 -6.54
C HIS A 127 -6.15 -18.71 -6.31
N LEU A 128 -7.39 -19.02 -6.67
CA LEU A 128 -8.52 -18.11 -6.42
C LEU A 128 -9.01 -18.21 -4.97
N TRP A 129 -9.17 -19.43 -4.47
CA TRP A 129 -9.67 -19.79 -3.13
C TRP A 129 -9.01 -21.11 -2.70
N TYR A 130 -9.10 -21.46 -1.41
CA TYR A 130 -8.63 -22.76 -0.94
C TYR A 130 -9.30 -23.91 -1.72
N GLY A 131 -8.51 -24.63 -2.52
CA GLY A 131 -8.95 -25.74 -3.37
C GLY A 131 -9.51 -25.34 -4.74
N ILE A 132 -9.39 -24.08 -5.17
CA ILE A 132 -9.80 -23.60 -6.50
C ILE A 132 -8.60 -22.94 -7.19
N ASP A 133 -8.01 -23.70 -8.12
CA ASP A 133 -6.79 -23.30 -8.84
C ASP A 133 -7.08 -23.27 -10.35
N ILE A 134 -6.58 -22.24 -11.05
CA ILE A 134 -6.68 -22.12 -12.51
C ILE A 134 -5.27 -22.16 -13.10
N THR A 135 -4.99 -23.11 -13.99
CA THR A 135 -3.64 -23.20 -14.58
C THR A 135 -3.40 -22.11 -15.63
N HIS A 136 -2.14 -21.70 -15.81
CA HIS A 136 -1.75 -20.73 -16.83
C HIS A 136 -2.16 -21.17 -18.25
N ASP A 137 -2.10 -22.46 -18.56
CA ASP A 137 -2.56 -22.98 -19.86
C ASP A 137 -4.07 -22.86 -20.03
N GLN A 138 -4.85 -22.98 -18.95
CA GLN A 138 -6.26 -22.62 -18.97
C GLN A 138 -6.42 -21.12 -19.23
N MET A 139 -5.57 -20.25 -18.67
CA MET A 139 -5.59 -18.81 -18.93
C MET A 139 -5.28 -18.45 -20.40
N LEU A 140 -4.29 -19.10 -21.01
CA LEU A 140 -3.94 -18.89 -22.42
C LEU A 140 -4.95 -19.49 -23.38
N ALA A 141 -5.61 -20.59 -23.00
CA ALA A 141 -6.69 -21.19 -23.79
C ALA A 141 -7.93 -20.29 -23.88
N TRP A 142 -8.00 -19.17 -23.14
CA TRP A 142 -9.10 -18.19 -23.18
C TRP A 142 -9.21 -17.39 -24.50
N GLY A 143 -8.24 -17.49 -25.41
CA GLY A 143 -8.27 -16.83 -26.73
C GLY A 143 -8.48 -17.75 -27.94
N GLY A 144 -8.86 -19.02 -27.74
CA GLY A 144 -8.90 -20.03 -28.80
C GLY A 144 -10.07 -19.89 -29.80
N TYR A 145 -9.93 -20.50 -30.98
CA TYR A 145 -10.98 -20.50 -32.03
C TYR A 145 -12.29 -21.23 -31.64
N ALA A 146 -12.28 -22.05 -30.59
CA ALA A 146 -13.44 -22.83 -30.14
C ALA A 146 -14.53 -21.98 -29.42
N TYR A 147 -14.28 -20.70 -29.16
CA TYR A 147 -15.12 -19.82 -28.32
C TYR A 147 -16.06 -18.90 -29.11
N HIS A 148 -16.13 -19.03 -30.43
CA HIS A 148 -16.90 -18.12 -31.30
C HIS A 148 -18.08 -18.80 -32.00
N VAL A 149 -18.84 -19.62 -31.26
CA VAL A 149 -20.11 -20.19 -31.76
C VAL A 149 -21.25 -19.27 -31.33
N ILE A 150 -21.93 -18.63 -32.29
CA ILE A 150 -23.03 -17.71 -32.02
C ILE A 150 -24.32 -18.51 -31.77
N ASP A 151 -24.80 -18.52 -30.53
CA ASP A 151 -26.09 -19.09 -30.11
C ASP A 151 -27.20 -18.01 -30.12
N PRO A 152 -28.47 -18.32 -30.48
CA PRO A 152 -29.60 -17.38 -30.33
C PRO A 152 -29.73 -16.71 -28.95
N LEU A 153 -29.36 -17.39 -27.87
CA LEU A 153 -29.30 -16.82 -26.51
C LEU A 153 -28.24 -15.71 -26.38
N MET A 154 -27.14 -15.79 -27.15
CA MET A 154 -26.12 -14.74 -27.20
C MET A 154 -26.60 -13.47 -27.89
N ILE A 155 -27.58 -13.58 -28.82
CA ILE A 155 -28.19 -12.40 -29.44
C ILE A 155 -28.97 -11.62 -28.37
N ILE A 156 -29.71 -12.33 -27.51
CA ILE A 156 -30.44 -11.74 -26.38
C ILE A 156 -29.44 -11.11 -25.39
N GLY A 157 -28.36 -11.80 -25.04
CA GLY A 157 -27.29 -11.25 -24.20
C GLY A 157 -26.64 -10.00 -24.80
N SER A 158 -26.36 -10.01 -26.09
CA SER A 158 -25.78 -8.86 -26.80
C SER A 158 -26.70 -7.64 -26.75
N MET A 159 -28.01 -7.84 -26.89
CA MET A 159 -29.01 -6.77 -26.71
C MET A 159 -29.00 -6.23 -25.26
N ILE A 160 -28.91 -7.12 -24.27
CA ILE A 160 -28.78 -6.72 -22.85
C ILE A 160 -27.51 -5.90 -22.63
N VAL A 161 -26.36 -6.34 -23.15
CA VAL A 161 -25.08 -5.62 -23.05
C VAL A 161 -25.18 -4.24 -23.68
N VAL A 162 -25.73 -4.12 -24.89
CA VAL A 162 -25.94 -2.82 -25.56
C VAL A 162 -26.83 -1.91 -24.72
N ILE A 163 -27.93 -2.43 -24.16
CA ILE A 163 -28.81 -1.67 -23.27
C ILE A 163 -28.05 -1.22 -22.02
N ILE A 164 -27.25 -2.08 -21.39
CA ILE A 164 -26.43 -1.74 -20.23
C ILE A 164 -25.42 -0.66 -20.58
N ILE A 165 -24.75 -0.73 -21.74
CA ILE A 165 -23.81 0.30 -22.20
C ILE A 165 -24.54 1.63 -22.36
N LEU A 166 -25.67 1.66 -23.08
CA LEU A 166 -26.44 2.88 -23.32
C LEU A 166 -26.97 3.49 -22.01
N LEU A 167 -27.49 2.66 -21.10
CA LEU A 167 -27.93 3.10 -19.78
C LEU A 167 -26.76 3.59 -18.93
N SER A 168 -25.62 2.90 -18.97
CA SER A 168 -24.41 3.32 -18.26
C SER A 168 -23.93 4.68 -18.75
N LEU A 169 -23.88 4.90 -20.07
CA LEU A 169 -23.53 6.20 -20.67
C LEU A 169 -24.53 7.30 -20.29
N TYR A 170 -25.83 7.00 -20.30
CA TYR A 170 -26.88 7.94 -19.88
C TYR A 170 -26.75 8.31 -18.41
N TYR A 171 -26.54 7.34 -17.52
CA TYR A 171 -26.38 7.58 -16.09
C TYR A 171 -25.02 8.18 -15.74
N PHE A 172 -23.99 7.98 -16.56
CA PHE A 172 -22.70 8.67 -16.42
C PHE A 172 -22.87 10.19 -16.48
N GLN A 173 -23.80 10.67 -17.30
CA GLN A 173 -24.12 12.10 -17.42
C GLN A 173 -24.86 12.66 -16.20
N LYS A 174 -25.53 11.81 -15.40
CA LYS A 174 -26.30 12.23 -14.21
C LYS A 174 -25.46 12.36 -12.94
N GLY A 175 -24.18 11.98 -13.01
CA GLY A 175 -23.23 12.10 -11.91
C GLY A 175 -23.04 10.81 -11.10
N TYR A 176 -21.92 10.73 -10.39
CA TYR A 176 -21.36 9.50 -9.83
C TYR A 176 -22.29 8.69 -8.89
N LYS A 177 -23.17 9.34 -8.11
CA LYS A 177 -24.13 8.65 -7.22
C LYS A 177 -25.13 7.80 -8.02
N GLU A 178 -25.72 8.42 -9.05
CA GLU A 178 -26.69 7.74 -9.90
C GLU A 178 -25.99 6.68 -10.77
N THR A 179 -24.85 7.02 -11.37
CA THR A 179 -24.03 6.05 -12.12
C THR A 179 -23.74 4.81 -11.29
N PHE A 180 -23.35 4.99 -10.02
CA PHE A 180 -23.05 3.89 -9.11
C PHE A 180 -24.27 3.04 -8.77
N LYS A 181 -25.38 3.68 -8.37
CA LYS A 181 -26.63 2.99 -8.03
C LYS A 181 -27.06 2.06 -9.17
N TRP A 182 -27.01 2.56 -10.40
CA TRP A 182 -27.42 1.79 -11.58
C TRP A 182 -26.41 0.72 -11.96
N LEU A 183 -25.10 1.00 -11.86
CA LEU A 183 -24.07 -0.03 -12.03
C LEU A 183 -24.33 -1.22 -11.09
N LEU A 184 -24.55 -0.96 -9.79
CA LEU A 184 -24.82 -2.01 -8.82
C LEU A 184 -26.08 -2.83 -9.17
N ILE A 185 -27.17 -2.14 -9.56
CA ILE A 185 -28.42 -2.81 -9.98
C ILE A 185 -28.16 -3.71 -11.19
N PHE A 186 -27.48 -3.22 -12.23
CA PHE A 186 -27.18 -4.01 -13.43
C PHE A 186 -26.24 -5.18 -13.14
N THR A 187 -25.26 -4.99 -12.25
CA THR A 187 -24.37 -6.06 -11.79
C THR A 187 -25.15 -7.16 -11.08
N ILE A 188 -26.01 -6.82 -10.11
CA ILE A 188 -26.84 -7.79 -9.39
C ILE A 188 -27.79 -8.51 -10.36
N LEU A 189 -28.45 -7.76 -11.24
CA LEU A 189 -29.34 -8.33 -12.26
C LEU A 189 -28.58 -9.31 -13.16
N SER A 190 -27.38 -8.94 -13.62
CA SER A 190 -26.55 -9.81 -14.46
C SER A 190 -26.19 -11.10 -13.71
N ILE A 191 -25.76 -11.03 -12.45
CA ILE A 191 -25.48 -12.21 -11.62
C ILE A 191 -26.73 -13.09 -11.46
N VAL A 192 -27.89 -12.49 -11.18
CA VAL A 192 -29.15 -13.24 -11.02
C VAL A 192 -29.55 -13.93 -12.33
N LEU A 193 -29.43 -13.26 -13.48
CA LEU A 193 -29.71 -13.86 -14.78
C LEU A 193 -28.74 -15.00 -15.10
N MET A 194 -27.47 -14.88 -14.74
CA MET A 194 -26.47 -15.93 -14.93
C MET A 194 -26.73 -17.16 -14.07
N LEU A 195 -27.07 -16.97 -12.79
CA LEU A 195 -27.35 -18.07 -11.87
C LEU A 195 -28.73 -18.70 -12.10
N GLY A 196 -29.71 -17.90 -12.52
CA GLY A 196 -31.11 -18.31 -12.65
C GLY A 196 -31.54 -18.79 -14.04
N LEU A 197 -30.85 -18.37 -15.11
CA LEU A 197 -31.15 -18.80 -16.49
C LEU A 197 -30.03 -19.67 -17.06
N SER A 198 -28.89 -19.06 -17.39
CA SER A 198 -27.68 -19.75 -17.88
C SER A 198 -26.56 -18.74 -18.12
N THR A 199 -25.30 -19.16 -17.93
CA THR A 199 -24.13 -18.38 -18.38
C THR A 199 -24.04 -18.26 -19.91
N ALA A 200 -24.73 -19.13 -20.65
CA ALA A 200 -24.79 -19.10 -22.11
C ALA A 200 -25.45 -17.83 -22.67
N VAL A 201 -26.28 -17.14 -21.87
CA VAL A 201 -26.87 -15.84 -22.24
C VAL A 201 -25.75 -14.83 -22.57
N TYR A 202 -24.58 -14.95 -21.96
CA TYR A 202 -23.44 -14.07 -22.18
C TYR A 202 -22.29 -14.76 -22.93
N GLY A 203 -22.59 -15.76 -23.76
CA GLY A 203 -21.58 -16.44 -24.58
C GLY A 203 -20.90 -17.62 -23.90
N GLY A 204 -21.32 -18.02 -22.69
CA GLY A 204 -20.82 -19.23 -22.03
C GLY A 204 -19.39 -19.12 -21.50
N GLU A 205 -18.78 -17.93 -21.56
CA GLU A 205 -17.47 -17.67 -20.96
C GLU A 205 -17.55 -17.66 -19.43
N ARG A 206 -16.40 -17.60 -18.75
CA ARG A 206 -16.30 -17.45 -17.28
C ARG A 206 -16.66 -16.02 -16.83
N GLU A 207 -17.71 -15.44 -17.42
CA GLU A 207 -18.25 -14.11 -17.18
C GLU A 207 -18.53 -13.86 -15.69
N PHE A 208 -18.97 -14.89 -14.96
CA PHE A 208 -19.21 -14.77 -13.53
C PHE A 208 -17.90 -14.50 -12.78
N GLY A 209 -16.84 -15.19 -13.17
CA GLY A 209 -15.49 -14.96 -12.67
C GLY A 209 -15.00 -13.55 -13.00
N VAL A 210 -15.17 -13.09 -14.25
CA VAL A 210 -14.77 -11.74 -14.69
C VAL A 210 -15.53 -10.64 -13.97
N ILE A 211 -16.84 -10.81 -13.76
CA ILE A 211 -17.70 -9.87 -13.03
C ILE A 211 -17.28 -9.80 -11.56
N VAL A 212 -17.20 -10.95 -10.88
CA VAL A 212 -16.77 -11.02 -9.47
C VAL A 212 -15.37 -10.41 -9.32
N HIS A 213 -14.47 -10.73 -10.24
CA HIS A 213 -13.12 -10.20 -10.29
C HIS A 213 -13.10 -8.67 -10.47
N SER A 214 -13.80 -8.14 -11.47
CA SER A 214 -13.89 -6.70 -11.74
C SER A 214 -14.53 -5.95 -10.57
N ILE A 215 -15.50 -6.55 -9.89
CA ILE A 215 -16.10 -5.97 -8.68
C ILE A 215 -15.06 -5.90 -7.56
N ILE A 216 -14.43 -7.03 -7.22
CA ILE A 216 -13.57 -7.14 -6.04
C ILE A 216 -12.28 -6.34 -6.22
N TYR A 217 -11.61 -6.46 -7.36
CA TYR A 217 -10.25 -5.97 -7.54
C TYR A 217 -10.13 -4.61 -8.22
N VAL A 218 -11.20 -4.15 -8.88
CA VAL A 218 -11.22 -2.85 -9.56
C VAL A 218 -12.26 -1.94 -8.91
N LEU A 219 -13.51 -2.40 -8.85
CA LEU A 219 -14.62 -1.55 -8.44
C LEU A 219 -14.59 -1.20 -6.94
N ILE A 220 -14.35 -2.17 -6.05
CA ILE A 220 -14.23 -1.92 -4.60
C ILE A 220 -13.06 -0.95 -4.29
N PRO A 221 -11.83 -1.18 -4.78
CA PRO A 221 -10.73 -0.22 -4.59
C PRO A 221 -11.06 1.18 -5.10
N LEU A 222 -11.64 1.30 -6.30
CA LEU A 222 -12.09 2.58 -6.84
C LEU A 222 -13.12 3.25 -5.93
N PHE A 223 -14.08 2.51 -5.38
CA PHE A 223 -15.09 3.07 -4.47
C PHE A 223 -14.48 3.57 -3.18
N LEU A 224 -13.63 2.78 -2.54
CA LEU A 224 -12.95 3.18 -1.31
C LEU A 224 -12.10 4.43 -1.53
N LEU A 225 -11.38 4.48 -2.65
CA LEU A 225 -10.56 5.62 -3.03
C LEU A 225 -11.40 6.88 -3.33
N MET A 226 -12.48 6.74 -4.11
CA MET A 226 -13.40 7.85 -4.42
C MET A 226 -14.13 8.35 -3.17
N TYR A 227 -14.57 7.44 -2.29
CA TYR A 227 -15.21 7.80 -1.03
C TYR A 227 -14.28 8.64 -0.17
N ALA A 228 -13.04 8.16 0.06
CA ALA A 228 -12.07 8.86 0.87
C ALA A 228 -11.67 10.20 0.26
N ALA A 229 -11.42 10.25 -1.05
CA ALA A 229 -11.08 11.49 -1.74
C ALA A 229 -12.19 12.54 -1.66
N ARG A 230 -13.45 12.10 -1.82
CA ARG A 230 -14.60 12.97 -1.69
C ARG A 230 -14.79 13.46 -0.26
N ASP A 231 -14.65 12.59 0.74
CA ASP A 231 -14.78 12.98 2.15
C ASP A 231 -13.73 14.01 2.56
N VAL A 232 -12.47 13.84 2.14
CA VAL A 232 -11.40 14.82 2.36
C VAL A 232 -11.74 16.18 1.72
N GLN A 233 -12.41 16.18 0.57
CA GLN A 233 -12.80 17.40 -0.13
C GLN A 233 -14.04 18.07 0.48
N ASP A 234 -15.08 17.29 0.77
CA ASP A 234 -16.39 17.79 1.24
C ASP A 234 -16.34 18.13 2.74
N ASN A 235 -15.49 17.45 3.52
CA ASN A 235 -15.33 17.62 4.97
C ASN A 235 -13.85 17.90 5.34
N PRO A 236 -13.24 19.01 4.87
CA PRO A 236 -11.83 19.29 5.11
C PRO A 236 -11.55 19.52 6.60
N ILE A 237 -10.50 18.89 7.11
CA ILE A 237 -9.99 19.16 8.46
C ILE A 237 -9.17 20.45 8.40
N THR A 238 -9.55 21.44 9.20
CA THR A 238 -8.89 22.76 9.25
C THR A 238 -8.18 23.02 10.57
N THR A 239 -8.43 22.20 11.58
CA THR A 239 -7.90 22.40 12.94
C THR A 239 -6.62 21.59 13.15
N PRO A 240 -5.54 22.24 13.62
CA PRO A 240 -4.32 21.54 14.02
C PRO A 240 -4.55 20.53 15.14
N ASP A 241 -3.75 19.47 15.18
CA ASP A 241 -3.81 18.51 16.27
C ASP A 241 -3.17 19.05 17.54
N ALA A 242 -3.92 19.03 18.64
CA ALA A 242 -3.37 19.31 19.95
C ALA A 242 -2.42 18.16 20.38
N PRO A 243 -1.17 18.47 20.81
CA PRO A 243 -0.31 17.48 21.43
C PRO A 243 -0.97 16.94 22.69
N LYS A 244 -1.21 15.62 22.74
CA LYS A 244 -1.70 14.96 23.97
C LYS A 244 -0.59 14.62 24.96
N ILE A 245 0.64 14.51 24.45
CA ILE A 245 1.83 14.12 25.23
C ILE A 245 2.90 15.18 24.96
N GLU A 246 3.66 15.54 26.00
CA GLU A 246 4.78 16.44 25.88
C GLU A 246 5.80 15.93 24.84
N ARG A 247 6.24 16.82 23.95
CA ARG A 247 7.11 16.49 22.82
C ARG A 247 8.46 15.92 23.26
N GLN A 248 8.99 16.36 24.40
CA GLN A 248 10.22 15.82 24.96
C GLN A 248 10.05 14.36 25.41
N THR A 249 8.95 14.04 26.09
CA THR A 249 8.61 12.66 26.48
C THR A 249 8.43 11.77 25.25
N LEU A 250 7.74 12.25 24.22
CA LEU A 250 7.60 11.53 22.95
C LEU A 250 8.95 11.28 22.25
N LEU A 251 9.88 12.24 22.30
CA LEU A 251 11.22 12.05 21.74
C LEU A 251 11.97 10.91 22.43
N TYR A 252 11.88 10.81 23.76
CA TYR A 252 12.48 9.69 24.50
C TYR A 252 11.84 8.35 24.12
N ILE A 253 10.50 8.31 24.00
CA ILE A 253 9.78 7.12 23.54
C ILE A 253 10.27 6.71 22.15
N VAL A 254 10.37 7.65 21.20
CA VAL A 254 10.85 7.37 19.84
C VAL A 254 12.29 6.89 19.82
N ALA A 255 13.16 7.46 20.65
CA ALA A 255 14.54 6.99 20.78
C ALA A 255 14.61 5.55 21.32
N ILE A 256 13.82 5.24 22.35
CA ILE A 256 13.74 3.89 22.93
C ILE A 256 13.21 2.87 21.91
N ILE A 257 12.13 3.20 21.19
CA ILE A 257 11.60 2.30 20.16
C ILE A 257 12.61 2.11 19.02
N SER A 258 13.33 3.17 18.64
CA SER A 258 14.38 3.07 17.62
C SER A 258 15.54 2.16 18.08
N ILE A 259 15.91 2.18 19.36
CA ILE A 259 16.86 1.23 19.95
C ILE A 259 16.32 -0.21 19.87
N PHE A 260 15.04 -0.45 20.21
CA PHE A 260 14.45 -1.79 20.11
C PHE A 260 14.45 -2.31 18.67
N LEU A 261 14.11 -1.46 17.70
CA LEU A 261 14.13 -1.82 16.29
C LEU A 261 15.57 -2.12 15.80
N ALA A 262 16.56 -1.35 16.27
CA ALA A 262 17.96 -1.64 15.97
C ALA A 262 18.40 -2.99 16.56
N SER A 263 18.02 -3.27 17.81
CA SER A 263 18.30 -4.57 18.46
C SER A 263 17.64 -5.73 17.72
N PHE A 264 16.42 -5.55 17.20
CA PHE A 264 15.75 -6.54 16.36
C PHE A 264 16.53 -6.82 15.07
N PHE A 265 16.98 -5.77 14.35
CA PHE A 265 17.81 -5.94 13.16
C PHE A 265 19.17 -6.57 13.47
N LEU A 266 19.77 -6.27 14.63
CA LEU A 266 20.99 -6.92 15.08
C LEU A 266 20.80 -8.42 15.23
N TYR A 267 19.74 -8.81 15.94
CA TYR A 267 19.39 -10.21 16.16
C TYR A 267 19.17 -10.92 14.82
N TYR A 268 18.42 -10.30 13.91
CA TYR A 268 18.14 -10.88 12.59
C TYR A 268 19.41 -11.05 11.75
N ALA A 269 20.27 -10.03 11.72
CA ALA A 269 21.56 -10.09 11.02
C ALA A 269 22.45 -11.21 11.59
N TYR A 270 22.55 -11.30 12.92
CA TYR A 270 23.31 -12.35 13.59
C TYR A 270 22.75 -13.75 13.32
N TYR A 271 21.43 -13.91 13.44
CA TYR A 271 20.75 -15.18 13.18
C TYR A 271 20.95 -15.63 11.73
N ALA A 272 20.78 -14.72 10.77
CA ALA A 272 20.98 -14.99 9.35
C ALA A 272 22.42 -15.40 9.03
N LEU A 273 23.43 -14.72 9.59
CA LEU A 273 24.85 -15.06 9.40
C LEU A 273 25.23 -16.40 10.02
N THR A 274 24.67 -16.72 11.18
CA THR A 274 24.99 -17.96 11.91
C THR A 274 24.33 -19.18 11.26
N ASN A 275 23.14 -19.01 10.69
CA ASN A 275 22.33 -20.10 10.14
C ASN A 275 22.21 -20.06 8.60
N VAL A 276 23.14 -19.39 7.90
CA VAL A 276 23.09 -19.22 6.43
C VAL A 276 22.80 -20.52 5.72
N ASP A 277 23.54 -21.59 6.03
CA ASP A 277 23.45 -22.86 5.31
C ASP A 277 22.10 -23.56 5.55
N SER A 278 21.52 -23.43 6.74
CA SER A 278 20.20 -24.00 7.04
C SER A 278 19.08 -23.20 6.39
N LEU A 279 19.18 -21.87 6.42
CA LEU A 279 18.20 -20.98 5.81
C LEU A 279 18.21 -21.13 4.28
N SER A 280 19.40 -21.17 3.67
CA SER A 280 19.53 -21.32 2.22
C SER A 280 19.01 -22.66 1.74
N LYS A 281 19.23 -23.76 2.48
CA LYS A 281 18.67 -25.08 2.17
C LYS A 281 17.16 -25.09 2.26
N SER A 282 16.60 -24.59 3.37
CA SER A 282 15.14 -24.54 3.56
C SER A 282 14.44 -23.71 2.49
N ILE A 283 15.02 -22.57 2.08
CA ILE A 283 14.46 -21.73 1.01
C ILE A 283 14.65 -22.40 -0.36
N ALA A 284 15.81 -23.01 -0.62
CA ALA A 284 16.09 -23.71 -1.88
C ALA A 284 15.13 -24.88 -2.12
N GLU A 285 14.82 -25.66 -1.08
CA GLU A 285 13.87 -26.77 -1.13
C GLU A 285 12.45 -26.29 -1.49
N GLY A 286 12.05 -25.11 -1.03
CA GLY A 286 10.75 -24.51 -1.36
C GLY A 286 10.69 -23.78 -2.71
N ALA A 287 11.80 -23.23 -3.19
CA ALA A 287 11.82 -22.32 -4.34
C ALA A 287 12.48 -22.88 -5.62
N GLN A 288 12.96 -24.14 -5.61
CA GLN A 288 13.74 -24.73 -6.72
C GLN A 288 14.94 -23.86 -7.16
N GLN A 289 15.57 -23.17 -6.22
CA GLN A 289 16.70 -22.27 -6.47
C GLN A 289 18.03 -22.88 -6.01
N ASN A 290 19.15 -22.37 -6.54
CA ASN A 290 20.48 -22.79 -6.15
C ASN A 290 20.80 -22.33 -4.71
N ALA A 291 20.99 -23.28 -3.79
CA ALA A 291 21.27 -23.00 -2.38
C ALA A 291 22.55 -22.14 -2.17
N ALA A 292 23.54 -22.25 -3.06
CA ALA A 292 24.77 -21.47 -2.95
C ALA A 292 24.55 -19.98 -3.26
N GLU A 293 23.73 -19.68 -4.27
CA GLU A 293 23.35 -18.30 -4.63
C GLU A 293 22.46 -17.66 -3.56
N LEU A 294 21.56 -18.45 -2.98
CA LEU A 294 20.73 -18.04 -1.84
C LEU A 294 21.58 -17.74 -0.61
N ALA A 295 22.55 -18.60 -0.27
CA ALA A 295 23.46 -18.40 0.85
C ALA A 295 24.25 -17.08 0.71
N PHE A 296 24.74 -16.77 -0.49
CA PHE A 296 25.41 -15.50 -0.78
C PHE A 296 24.47 -14.30 -0.58
N SER A 297 23.25 -14.38 -1.10
CA SER A 297 22.23 -13.32 -0.97
C SER A 297 21.86 -13.06 0.50
N ILE A 298 21.65 -14.13 1.29
CA ILE A 298 21.35 -14.05 2.72
C ILE A 298 22.48 -13.33 3.46
N ARG A 299 23.76 -13.64 3.16
CA ARG A 299 24.91 -12.97 3.77
C ARG A 299 24.93 -11.48 3.47
N ILE A 300 24.70 -11.08 2.22
CA ILE A 300 24.66 -9.66 1.82
C ILE A 300 23.56 -8.93 2.61
N ILE A 301 22.35 -9.47 2.63
CA ILE A 301 21.22 -8.87 3.36
C ILE A 301 21.56 -8.73 4.85
N ALA A 302 22.16 -9.76 5.45
CA ALA A 302 22.53 -9.73 6.86
C ALA A 302 23.60 -8.66 7.16
N TYR A 303 24.59 -8.46 6.28
CA TYR A 303 25.57 -7.38 6.44
C TYR A 303 24.93 -6.00 6.28
N ILE A 304 24.00 -5.82 5.33
CA ILE A 304 23.24 -4.57 5.17
C ILE A 304 22.45 -4.25 6.44
N LEU A 305 21.74 -5.24 7.00
CA LEU A 305 20.99 -5.09 8.25
C LEU A 305 21.91 -4.81 9.45
N GLY A 306 23.07 -5.47 9.53
CA GLY A 306 24.07 -5.21 10.57
C GLY A 306 24.65 -3.80 10.50
N PHE A 307 25.00 -3.32 9.31
CA PHE A 307 25.51 -1.95 9.12
C PHE A 307 24.42 -0.90 9.41
N THR A 308 23.20 -1.15 8.93
CA THR A 308 22.02 -0.34 9.24
C THR A 308 21.83 -0.23 10.75
N THR A 309 21.92 -1.35 11.46
CA THR A 309 21.78 -1.40 12.92
C THR A 309 22.77 -0.48 13.61
N LEU A 310 24.03 -0.47 13.18
CA LEU A 310 25.07 0.40 13.75
C LEU A 310 24.70 1.88 13.60
N ILE A 311 24.33 2.30 12.38
CA ILE A 311 23.90 3.68 12.12
C ILE A 311 22.69 4.03 12.98
N PHE A 312 21.74 3.11 13.07
CA PHE A 312 20.49 3.32 13.77
C PHE A 312 20.67 3.39 15.29
N LEU A 313 21.55 2.58 15.88
CA LEU A 313 21.93 2.67 17.29
C LEU A 313 22.62 4.00 17.61
N ILE A 314 23.63 4.39 16.81
CA ILE A 314 24.33 5.67 16.98
C ILE A 314 23.34 6.84 16.87
N GLY A 315 22.46 6.79 15.87
CA GLY A 315 21.38 7.76 15.69
C GLY A 315 20.46 7.83 16.90
N SER A 316 19.96 6.68 17.36
CA SER A 316 18.96 6.59 18.44
C SER A 316 19.52 7.00 19.80
N ILE A 317 20.76 6.60 20.13
CA ILE A 317 21.46 7.07 21.33
C ILE A 317 21.66 8.59 21.24
N GLY A 318 22.10 9.10 20.09
CA GLY A 318 22.26 10.53 19.87
C GLY A 318 20.96 11.34 19.98
N LEU A 319 19.79 10.74 19.73
CA LEU A 319 18.49 11.39 19.99
C LEU A 319 18.29 11.68 21.48
N LEU A 320 18.71 10.79 22.39
CA LEU A 320 18.62 11.01 23.84
C LEU A 320 19.42 12.24 24.29
N PHE A 321 20.55 12.48 23.61
CA PHE A 321 21.42 13.65 23.81
C PHE A 321 21.07 14.85 22.92
N LYS A 322 19.97 14.77 22.16
CA LYS A 322 19.49 15.85 21.26
C LYS A 322 20.56 16.31 20.25
N ILE A 323 21.37 15.37 19.73
CA ILE A 323 22.39 15.64 18.71
C ILE A 323 21.73 15.76 17.33
N ASN A 324 21.83 16.93 16.70
CA ASN A 324 21.14 17.23 15.44
C ASN A 324 21.58 16.32 14.27
N PHE A 325 22.86 15.96 14.20
CA PHE A 325 23.36 15.02 13.19
C PHE A 325 22.73 13.63 13.33
N CYS A 326 22.66 13.11 14.57
CA CYS A 326 22.04 11.82 14.87
C CYS A 326 20.54 11.79 14.51
N ARG A 327 19.83 12.92 14.64
CA ARG A 327 18.45 13.03 14.14
C ARG A 327 18.33 12.71 12.65
N TYR A 328 19.22 13.26 11.82
CA TYR A 328 19.21 13.00 10.38
C TYR A 328 19.61 11.57 10.04
N LEU A 329 20.52 10.95 10.80
CA LEU A 329 20.84 9.53 10.64
C LEU A 329 19.60 8.65 10.87
N VAL A 330 18.85 8.91 11.94
CA VAL A 330 17.61 8.16 12.24
C VAL A 330 16.58 8.37 11.12
N ILE A 331 16.34 9.62 10.69
CA ILE A 331 15.41 9.93 9.58
C ILE A 331 15.81 9.18 8.31
N ALA A 332 17.08 9.27 7.88
CA ALA A 332 17.55 8.64 6.66
C ALA A 332 17.40 7.11 6.71
N THR A 333 17.76 6.53 7.86
CA THR A 333 17.66 5.09 8.06
C THR A 333 16.20 4.63 8.06
N THR A 334 15.31 5.29 8.80
CA THR A 334 13.90 4.88 8.85
C THR A 334 13.16 5.11 7.54
N LEU A 335 13.57 6.10 6.73
CA LEU A 335 13.04 6.26 5.37
C LEU A 335 13.48 5.12 4.43
N ALA A 336 14.66 4.51 4.63
CA ALA A 336 15.01 3.30 3.88
C ALA A 336 14.10 2.11 4.24
N PHE A 337 13.54 2.10 5.45
CA PHE A 337 12.57 1.11 5.94
C PHE A 337 11.13 1.64 5.94
N PHE A 338 10.82 2.65 5.12
CA PHE A 338 9.49 3.28 5.12
C PHE A 338 8.36 2.29 4.84
N ILE A 339 8.68 1.17 4.18
CA ILE A 339 7.80 0.04 3.96
C ILE A 339 7.05 -0.34 5.25
N PHE A 340 7.71 -0.30 6.42
CA PHE A 340 7.14 -0.71 7.72
C PHE A 340 6.11 0.22 8.34
N GLY A 341 5.84 1.37 7.72
CA GLY A 341 4.90 2.37 8.21
C GLY A 341 5.39 3.02 9.51
N PHE A 342 5.67 2.25 10.55
CA PHE A 342 6.21 2.74 11.80
C PHE A 342 7.56 3.49 11.66
N PRO A 343 8.54 3.03 10.84
CA PRO A 343 9.72 3.83 10.53
C PRO A 343 9.39 5.17 9.84
N LEU A 344 8.39 5.19 8.95
CA LEU A 344 7.90 6.43 8.35
C LEU A 344 7.35 7.38 9.44
N ALA A 345 6.58 6.87 10.39
CA ALA A 345 6.10 7.67 11.53
C ALA A 345 7.26 8.26 12.35
N ILE A 346 8.32 7.49 12.62
CA ILE A 346 9.54 8.00 13.28
C ILE A 346 10.17 9.13 12.46
N ALA A 347 10.38 8.91 11.16
CA ALA A 347 11.01 9.90 10.27
C ALA A 347 10.24 11.22 10.29
N LEU A 348 8.92 11.14 10.16
CA LEU A 348 8.03 12.30 10.13
C LEU A 348 7.93 12.99 11.50
N PHE A 349 7.85 12.22 12.59
CA PHE A 349 7.90 12.78 13.94
C PHE A 349 9.17 13.60 14.20
N LEU A 350 10.32 13.10 13.79
CA LEU A 350 11.58 13.84 13.89
C LEU A 350 11.64 15.06 12.96
N CYS A 351 10.70 15.17 12.02
CA CYS A 351 10.52 16.34 11.17
C CYS A 351 9.51 17.37 11.71
N GLU A 352 8.81 17.10 12.81
CA GLU A 352 7.89 18.08 13.44
C GLU A 352 8.62 19.36 13.83
N LYS A 353 7.94 20.51 13.77
CA LYS A 353 8.55 21.81 14.12
C LYS A 353 9.03 21.86 15.56
N ASP A 354 8.18 21.42 16.50
CA ASP A 354 8.49 21.41 17.93
C ASP A 354 9.67 20.49 18.24
N ILE A 355 9.70 19.32 17.60
CA ILE A 355 10.80 18.37 17.74
C ILE A 355 12.08 18.96 17.18
N LYS A 356 12.04 19.61 16.01
CA LYS A 356 13.20 20.30 15.45
C LYS A 356 13.77 21.36 16.40
N ALA A 357 12.92 22.09 17.12
CA ALA A 357 13.32 23.12 18.08
C ALA A 357 14.13 22.56 19.26
N LEU A 358 13.80 21.34 19.74
CA LEU A 358 14.53 20.69 20.83
C LEU A 358 16.03 20.47 20.52
N PHE A 359 16.40 20.34 19.24
CA PHE A 359 17.79 20.16 18.81
C PHE A 359 18.53 21.48 18.55
N ARG A 360 17.82 22.61 18.48
CA ARG A 360 18.41 23.95 18.27
C ARG A 360 18.80 24.62 19.58
N ASN A 361 18.08 24.34 20.67
CA ASN A 361 18.32 24.99 21.97
C ASN A 361 19.67 24.64 22.63
N GLY A 362 20.40 23.65 22.13
CA GLY A 362 21.77 23.34 22.57
C GLY A 362 22.86 24.23 21.99
N THR A 363 22.58 25.03 20.95
CA THR A 363 23.58 25.87 20.26
C THR A 363 23.50 27.37 20.61
N ASN A 364 22.40 27.86 21.18
CA ASN A 364 22.21 29.29 21.46
C ASN A 364 22.34 29.72 22.93
N SER A 365 22.67 28.83 23.87
CA SER A 365 22.85 29.22 25.29
C SER A 365 24.26 29.74 25.63
N LYS A 366 25.16 29.89 24.66
CA LYS A 366 26.56 30.30 24.90
C LYS A 366 26.93 31.72 24.47
N ASN A 367 26.04 32.48 23.81
CA ASN A 367 26.39 33.80 23.28
C ASN A 367 25.74 35.01 23.97
N ASN A 368 25.02 34.83 25.09
CA ASN A 368 24.48 35.96 25.88
C ASN A 368 25.08 36.02 27.29
N ARG A 369 26.40 35.95 27.39
CA ARG A 369 27.16 36.47 28.53
C ARG A 369 28.45 37.07 28.00
N TYR A 370 28.42 38.35 27.64
CA TYR A 370 29.39 39.37 28.03
C TYR A 370 28.77 40.74 27.77
#